data_AF-A0A099VZR8-F1
#
_entry.id   AF-A0A099VZR8-F1
#
_cell.length_a   1.000
_cell.length_b   1.000
_cell.length_c   1.000
_cell.angle_alpha   90.00
_cell.angle_beta   90.00
_cell.angle_gamma   90.00
#
_symmetry.space_group_name_H-M   'P 1'
#
loop_
_entity.id
_entity.type
_entity.pdbx_description
1 polymer ?
#
loop_
_entity_poly.entity_id
_entity_poly.type
_entity_poly.pdbx_seq_one_letter_code
_entity_poly.pdbx_strand_id
1 'polypeptide(L)'
;MQFKFVTNNPENSFYPLNLQDIEQVEKELGLTFPNELRQFYLEIGYGFFKGSEYQINRLMDPESVRDFRLRIDDYEFYPDIEIFDEVEEDKLVFFEGDESTTILIGLGEGETSPIYLFDTLIANSLKEFLEKIMEDDLYYMK
;
A
#
# COMPACT_ATOMS: atom_id res chain seq x y z
N MET A 1 1.43 -18.02 -6.89
CA MET A 1 1.83 -16.86 -6.08
C MET A 1 2.13 -15.74 -7.05
N GLN A 2 1.19 -14.82 -7.18
CA GLN A 2 1.23 -13.67 -8.11
C GLN A 2 2.37 -12.71 -7.79
N PHE A 3 2.72 -12.57 -6.51
CA PHE A 3 3.68 -11.56 -6.04
C PHE A 3 5.06 -12.12 -5.70
N LYS A 4 5.30 -13.43 -5.88
CA LYS A 4 6.56 -14.08 -5.49
C LYS A 4 7.81 -13.45 -6.12
N PHE A 5 7.69 -12.77 -7.26
CA PHE A 5 8.80 -12.09 -7.92
C PHE A 5 9.47 -11.04 -7.01
N VAL A 6 8.74 -10.43 -6.07
CA VAL A 6 9.30 -9.42 -5.14
C VAL A 6 10.35 -10.02 -4.21
N THR A 7 10.29 -11.33 -3.96
CA THR A 7 11.27 -12.04 -3.11
C THR A 7 12.55 -12.42 -3.85
N ASN A 8 12.61 -12.19 -5.16
CA ASN A 8 13.82 -12.47 -5.95
C ASN A 8 14.91 -11.42 -5.71
N ASN A 9 14.54 -10.24 -5.24
CA ASN A 9 15.50 -9.22 -4.82
C ASN A 9 15.82 -9.41 -3.33
N PRO A 10 17.04 -9.84 -2.96
CA PRO A 10 17.41 -10.09 -1.57
C PRO A 10 17.55 -8.81 -0.72
N GLU A 11 17.57 -7.63 -1.36
CA GLU A 11 17.57 -6.34 -0.66
C GLU A 11 16.16 -5.94 -0.18
N ASN A 12 15.11 -6.58 -0.69
CA ASN A 12 13.76 -6.40 -0.17
C ASN A 12 13.61 -7.10 1.18
N SER A 13 12.86 -6.50 2.10
CA SER A 13 12.66 -7.01 3.46
C SER A 13 11.17 -7.10 3.77
N PHE A 14 10.65 -8.32 3.87
CA PHE A 14 9.23 -8.57 4.14
C PHE A 14 9.01 -9.37 5.43
N TYR A 15 7.88 -9.10 6.07
CA TYR A 15 7.43 -9.72 7.31
C TYR A 15 6.07 -10.40 7.05
N PRO A 16 5.98 -11.73 7.24
CA PRO A 16 4.76 -12.47 6.96
C PRO A 16 3.64 -12.08 7.93
N LEU A 17 2.41 -12.16 7.44
CA LEU A 17 1.19 -11.90 8.22
C LEU A 17 0.36 -13.15 8.36
N ASN A 18 -0.44 -13.23 9.43
CA ASN A 18 -1.45 -14.25 9.56
C ASN A 18 -2.78 -13.75 8.98
N LEU A 19 -3.62 -14.66 8.51
CA LEU A 19 -4.95 -14.33 8.00
C LEU A 19 -5.80 -13.58 9.04
N GLN A 20 -5.65 -13.92 10.33
CA GLN A 20 -6.40 -13.25 11.40
C GLN A 20 -6.08 -11.76 11.50
N ASP A 21 -4.82 -11.37 11.28
CA ASP A 21 -4.40 -9.96 11.39
C ASP A 21 -5.10 -9.12 10.31
N ILE A 22 -5.21 -9.68 9.10
CA ILE A 22 -5.90 -9.05 7.97
C ILE A 22 -7.41 -8.96 8.23
N GLU A 23 -8.04 -10.07 8.64
CA GLU A 23 -9.49 -10.14 8.88
C GLU A 23 -9.93 -9.26 10.05
N GLN A 24 -9.08 -9.10 11.07
CA GLN A 24 -9.35 -8.22 12.19
C GLN A 24 -9.46 -6.76 11.73
N VAL A 25 -8.50 -6.29 10.94
CA VAL A 25 -8.51 -4.92 10.43
C VAL A 25 -9.68 -4.66 9.50
N GLU A 26 -9.99 -5.58 8.59
CA GLU A 26 -11.17 -5.47 7.71
C GLU A 26 -12.46 -5.31 8.52
N LYS A 27 -12.61 -6.09 9.60
CA LYS A 27 -13.75 -5.99 10.51
C LYS A 27 -13.78 -4.66 11.26
N GLU A 28 -12.64 -4.15 11.70
CA GLU A 28 -12.52 -2.87 12.42
C GLU A 28 -12.88 -1.69 11.51
N LEU A 29 -12.45 -1.73 10.25
CA LEU A 29 -12.74 -0.70 9.25
C LEU A 29 -14.12 -0.85 8.60
N GLY A 30 -14.78 -2.00 8.74
CA GLY A 30 -16.03 -2.29 8.06
C GLY A 30 -15.88 -2.36 6.53
N LEU A 31 -14.69 -2.69 6.03
CA LEU A 31 -14.36 -2.83 4.61
C LEU A 31 -13.54 -4.10 4.36
N THR A 32 -13.49 -4.53 3.10
CA THR A 32 -12.57 -5.59 2.66
C THR A 32 -11.40 -4.95 1.92
N PHE A 33 -10.18 -5.43 2.17
CA PHE A 33 -9.04 -4.96 1.39
C PHE A 33 -9.23 -5.31 -0.10
N PRO A 34 -8.71 -4.48 -1.02
CA PRO A 34 -8.70 -4.81 -2.44
C PRO A 34 -8.03 -6.16 -2.67
N ASN A 35 -8.57 -6.96 -3.62
CA ASN A 35 -8.17 -8.35 -3.83
C ASN A 35 -6.65 -8.52 -3.98
N GLU A 36 -6.00 -7.67 -4.76
CA GLU A 36 -4.55 -7.74 -4.96
C GLU A 36 -3.75 -7.45 -3.68
N LEU A 37 -4.18 -6.48 -2.88
CA LEU A 37 -3.51 -6.15 -1.61
C LEU A 37 -3.69 -7.26 -0.58
N ARG A 38 -4.91 -7.79 -0.44
CA ARG A 38 -5.19 -8.95 0.42
C ARG A 38 -4.34 -10.15 0.00
N GLN A 39 -4.22 -10.40 -1.30
CA GLN A 39 -3.39 -11.47 -1.83
C GLN A 39 -1.90 -11.23 -1.57
N PHE A 40 -1.41 -9.99 -1.69
CA PHE A 40 -0.04 -9.65 -1.33
C PHE A 40 0.23 -9.94 0.15
N TYR A 41 -0.65 -9.52 1.05
CA TYR A 41 -0.52 -9.79 2.49
C TYR A 41 -0.47 -11.30 2.81
N LEU A 42 -1.28 -12.11 2.12
CA LEU A 42 -1.30 -13.56 2.33
C LEU A 42 -0.09 -14.28 1.71
N GLU A 43 0.41 -13.82 0.57
CA GLU A 43 1.52 -14.46 -0.13
C GLU A 43 2.89 -14.05 0.42
N ILE A 44 3.04 -12.77 0.79
CA ILE A 44 4.32 -12.12 1.10
C ILE A 44 4.31 -11.51 2.50
N GLY A 45 3.21 -10.85 2.88
CA GLY A 45 3.11 -10.05 4.10
C GLY A 45 3.23 -8.56 3.80
N TYR A 46 3.97 -7.82 4.62
CA TYR A 46 4.23 -6.38 4.43
C TYR A 46 5.72 -6.09 4.55
N GLY A 47 6.16 -4.87 4.26
CA GLY A 47 7.54 -4.47 4.49
C GLY A 47 8.08 -3.54 3.40
N PHE A 48 9.37 -3.66 3.11
CA PHE A 48 10.14 -2.66 2.40
C PHE A 48 10.71 -3.22 1.11
N PHE A 49 10.59 -2.45 0.04
CA PHE A 49 11.28 -2.69 -1.21
C PHE A 49 12.61 -1.95 -1.20
N LYS A 50 13.62 -2.51 -1.86
CA LYS A 50 14.89 -1.82 -2.09
C LYS A 50 14.63 -0.51 -2.81
N GLY A 51 14.99 0.60 -2.18
CA GLY A 51 14.87 1.95 -2.72
C GLY A 51 16.21 2.61 -3.05
N SER A 52 16.10 3.75 -3.74
CA SER A 52 17.13 4.76 -3.87
C SER A 52 17.28 5.55 -2.56
N GLU A 53 18.27 6.43 -2.49
CA GLU A 53 18.51 7.24 -1.28
C GLU A 53 17.26 8.07 -0.94
N TYR A 54 16.86 8.10 0.34
CA TYR A 54 15.67 8.77 0.86
C TYR A 54 14.31 8.15 0.50
N GLN A 55 14.28 7.05 -0.24
CA GLN A 55 13.04 6.32 -0.51
C GLN A 55 12.80 5.26 0.56
N ILE A 56 11.65 5.38 1.24
CA ILE A 56 11.16 4.43 2.25
C ILE A 56 10.68 3.16 1.55
N ASN A 57 9.89 3.31 0.48
CA ASN A 57 9.27 2.23 -0.29
C ASN A 57 8.65 1.12 0.58
N ARG A 58 7.79 1.52 1.51
CA ARG A 58 7.11 0.61 2.43
C ARG A 58 5.72 0.28 1.93
N LEU A 59 5.44 -1.01 1.75
CA LEU A 59 4.07 -1.52 1.75
C LEU A 59 3.64 -1.70 3.20
N MET A 60 2.64 -0.93 3.59
CA MET A 60 2.16 -0.82 4.97
C MET A 60 1.50 -2.13 5.41
N ASP A 61 1.72 -2.52 6.66
CA ASP A 61 0.93 -3.57 7.31
C ASP A 61 -0.54 -3.16 7.48
N PRO A 62 -1.45 -4.13 7.66
CA PRO A 62 -2.88 -3.85 7.85
C PRO A 62 -3.16 -2.85 8.99
N GLU A 63 -2.45 -2.94 10.12
CA GLU A 63 -2.66 -2.04 11.26
C GLU A 63 -2.30 -0.60 10.89
N SER A 64 -1.17 -0.38 10.22
CA SER A 64 -0.80 0.95 9.73
C SER A 64 -1.80 1.52 8.74
N VAL A 65 -2.39 0.69 7.86
CA VAL A 65 -3.46 1.14 6.94
C VAL A 65 -4.72 1.54 7.72
N ARG A 66 -5.08 0.76 8.75
CA ARG A 66 -6.19 1.09 9.66
C ARG A 66 -5.92 2.40 10.39
N ASP A 67 -4.74 2.55 10.96
CA ASP A 67 -4.41 3.67 11.83
C ASP A 67 -4.36 4.97 11.02
N PHE A 68 -3.83 4.91 9.80
CA PHE A 68 -3.91 6.00 8.84
C PHE A 68 -5.38 6.37 8.58
N ARG A 69 -6.20 5.38 8.21
CA ARG A 69 -7.62 5.60 7.88
C ARG A 69 -8.42 6.17 9.05
N LEU A 70 -8.12 5.76 10.28
CA LEU A 70 -8.84 6.19 11.48
C LEU A 70 -8.26 7.46 12.10
N ARG A 71 -7.14 7.98 11.60
CA ARG A 71 -6.41 9.13 12.16
C ARG A 71 -5.97 8.91 13.60
N ILE A 72 -5.47 7.71 13.90
CA ILE A 72 -5.04 7.34 15.25
C ILE A 72 -3.53 7.05 15.30
N ASP A 73 -3.02 6.98 16.53
CA ASP A 73 -1.62 6.69 16.84
C ASP A 73 -0.67 7.63 16.08
N ASP A 74 0.25 7.08 15.29
CA ASP A 74 1.26 7.86 14.57
C ASP A 74 0.67 8.83 13.52
N TYR A 75 -0.62 8.67 13.17
CA TYR A 75 -1.29 9.46 12.14
C TYR A 75 -2.25 10.54 12.70
N GLU A 76 -2.37 10.69 14.02
CA GLU A 76 -3.23 11.74 14.62
C GLU A 76 -2.84 13.16 14.18
N PHE A 77 -1.54 13.39 13.97
CA PHE A 77 -0.98 14.69 13.55
C PHE A 77 -0.27 14.62 12.19
N TYR A 78 -0.66 13.66 11.35
CA TYR A 78 -0.07 13.54 10.02
C TYR A 78 -0.32 14.85 9.24
N PRO A 79 0.72 15.46 8.63
CA PRO A 79 0.57 16.71 7.91
C PRO A 79 -0.43 16.61 6.76
N ASP A 80 -1.27 17.63 6.62
CA ASP A 80 -2.24 17.77 5.53
C ASP A 80 -3.17 16.54 5.36
N ILE A 81 -3.46 15.83 6.47
CA ILE A 81 -4.22 14.58 6.41
C ILE A 81 -5.67 14.79 5.94
N GLU A 82 -6.20 16.00 6.05
CA GLU A 82 -7.52 16.37 5.55
C GLU A 82 -7.62 16.25 4.02
N ILE A 83 -6.50 16.27 3.28
CA ILE A 83 -6.51 16.05 1.82
C ILE A 83 -7.03 14.64 1.48
N PHE A 84 -6.81 13.67 2.37
CA PHE A 84 -7.22 12.30 2.11
C PHE A 84 -8.74 12.08 2.28
N ASP A 85 -9.43 12.98 2.99
CA ASP A 85 -10.89 12.92 3.17
C ASP A 85 -11.63 12.98 1.81
N GLU A 86 -11.02 13.59 0.79
CA GLU A 86 -11.59 13.69 -0.57
C GLU A 86 -11.45 12.41 -1.41
N VAL A 87 -10.54 11.51 -1.04
CA VAL A 87 -10.18 10.32 -1.85
C VAL A 87 -10.40 9.00 -1.13
N GLU A 88 -10.67 9.03 0.17
CA GLU A 88 -10.81 7.83 0.99
C GLU A 88 -12.15 7.10 0.84
N GLU A 89 -13.16 7.70 0.21
CA GLU A 89 -14.43 7.01 -0.06
C GLU A 89 -14.22 5.76 -0.94
N ASP A 90 -13.33 5.85 -1.93
CA ASP A 90 -13.07 4.82 -2.93
C ASP A 90 -11.61 4.36 -2.98
N LYS A 91 -10.72 4.84 -2.09
CA LYS A 91 -9.31 4.45 -2.07
C LYS A 91 -8.76 4.25 -0.66
N LEU A 92 -7.69 3.49 -0.53
CA LEU A 92 -6.92 3.32 0.71
C LEU A 92 -5.47 3.72 0.50
N VAL A 93 -4.90 4.41 1.48
CA VAL A 93 -3.45 4.50 1.61
C VAL A 93 -2.90 3.11 1.94
N PHE A 94 -1.88 2.67 1.20
CA PHE A 94 -1.27 1.35 1.42
C PHE A 94 0.25 1.34 1.29
N PHE A 95 0.84 2.43 0.79
CA PHE A 95 2.26 2.48 0.48
C PHE A 95 2.85 3.86 0.74
N GLU A 96 4.04 3.88 1.33
CA GLU A 96 4.84 5.07 1.63
C GLU A 96 6.07 5.05 0.71
N GLY A 97 6.14 6.01 -0.22
CA GLY A 97 7.27 6.19 -1.13
C GLY A 97 8.45 6.82 -0.41
N ASP A 98 8.25 8.02 0.12
CA ASP A 98 9.20 8.78 0.95
C ASP A 98 8.48 9.45 2.13
N GLU A 99 9.14 10.38 2.83
CA GLU A 99 8.57 11.12 3.97
C GLU A 99 7.29 11.91 3.65
N SER A 100 7.03 12.21 2.37
CA SER A 100 5.92 13.05 1.91
C SER A 100 5.00 12.37 0.90
N THR A 101 5.41 11.22 0.37
CA THR A 101 4.73 10.56 -0.74
C THR A 101 3.95 9.36 -0.25
N THR A 102 2.64 9.50 -0.27
CA THR A 102 1.70 8.43 0.07
C THR A 102 0.95 7.98 -1.18
N ILE A 103 0.89 6.67 -1.41
CA ILE A 103 0.27 6.07 -2.60
C ILE A 103 -0.99 5.32 -2.20
N LEU A 104 -2.02 5.48 -3.02
CA LEU A 104 -3.35 4.95 -2.79
C LEU A 104 -3.69 3.79 -3.71
N ILE A 105 -4.50 2.86 -3.22
CA ILE A 105 -5.07 1.75 -3.97
C ILE A 105 -6.59 1.88 -4.02
N GLY A 106 -7.19 1.68 -5.19
CA GLY A 106 -8.64 1.70 -5.36
C GLY A 106 -9.33 0.57 -4.61
N LEU A 107 -10.40 0.93 -3.90
CA LEU A 107 -11.33 0.00 -3.28
C LEU A 107 -12.22 -0.66 -4.34
N GLY A 108 -12.55 -1.93 -4.12
CA GLY A 108 -13.48 -2.68 -4.97
C GLY A 108 -13.16 -4.16 -5.05
N GLU A 109 -14.11 -4.92 -5.61
CA GLU A 109 -14.03 -6.38 -5.76
C GLU A 109 -13.43 -6.82 -7.11
N GLY A 110 -12.84 -5.89 -7.86
CA GLY A 110 -12.21 -6.18 -9.15
C GLY A 110 -11.03 -7.14 -9.02
N GLU A 111 -10.70 -7.84 -10.12
CA GLU A 111 -9.49 -8.68 -10.18
C GLU A 111 -8.19 -7.87 -10.11
N THR A 112 -8.27 -6.58 -10.45
CA THR A 112 -7.15 -5.63 -10.38
C THR A 112 -7.56 -4.43 -9.58
N SER A 113 -6.58 -3.83 -8.90
CA SER A 113 -6.77 -2.68 -8.04
C SER A 113 -5.92 -1.52 -8.56
N PRO A 114 -6.54 -0.47 -9.14
CA PRO A 114 -5.80 0.66 -9.69
C PRO A 114 -5.05 1.41 -8.59
N ILE A 115 -3.88 1.94 -8.94
CA ILE A 115 -2.96 2.62 -8.00
C ILE A 115 -2.87 4.09 -8.39
N TYR A 116 -2.91 4.95 -7.38
CA TYR A 116 -2.99 6.40 -7.54
C TYR A 116 -1.95 7.12 -6.70
N LEU A 117 -1.44 8.22 -7.26
CA LEU A 117 -0.83 9.30 -6.50
C LEU A 117 -1.86 10.43 -6.44
N PHE A 118 -2.48 10.62 -5.27
CA PHE A 118 -3.69 11.43 -5.11
C PHE A 118 -4.82 11.00 -6.06
N ASP A 119 -5.19 11.84 -7.04
CA ASP A 119 -6.22 11.59 -8.05
C ASP A 119 -5.66 11.00 -9.36
N THR A 120 -4.33 10.97 -9.50
CA THR A 120 -3.65 10.58 -10.73
C THR A 120 -3.41 9.07 -10.75
N LEU A 121 -3.96 8.38 -11.76
CA LEU A 121 -3.73 6.95 -11.97
C LEU A 121 -2.28 6.70 -12.43
N ILE A 122 -1.51 5.94 -11.64
CA ILE A 122 -0.10 5.63 -11.91
C ILE A 122 0.15 4.16 -12.30
N ALA A 123 -0.79 3.25 -11.99
CA ALA A 123 -0.81 1.87 -12.47
C ALA A 123 -2.23 1.30 -12.46
N ASN A 124 -2.52 0.34 -13.34
CA ASN A 124 -3.84 -0.30 -13.43
C ASN A 124 -4.02 -1.45 -12.45
N SER A 125 -2.92 -1.88 -11.79
CA SER A 125 -2.92 -2.99 -10.82
C SER A 125 -1.79 -2.81 -9.82
N LEU A 126 -1.92 -3.45 -8.66
CA LEU A 126 -0.84 -3.53 -7.68
C LEU A 126 0.38 -4.24 -8.29
N LYS A 127 0.17 -5.31 -9.07
CA LYS A 127 1.28 -6.01 -9.73
C LYS A 127 2.07 -5.09 -10.66
N GLU A 128 1.39 -4.32 -11.51
CA GLU A 128 2.03 -3.36 -12.42
C GLU A 128 2.80 -2.28 -11.64
N PHE A 129 2.22 -1.74 -10.57
CA PHE A 129 2.89 -0.78 -9.69
C PHE A 129 4.19 -1.35 -9.12
N LEU A 130 4.13 -2.57 -8.56
CA LEU A 130 5.28 -3.23 -7.95
C LEU A 130 6.40 -3.54 -8.98
N GLU A 131 6.03 -3.95 -10.19
CA GLU A 131 7.00 -4.15 -11.28
C GLU A 131 7.71 -2.83 -11.64
N LYS A 132 6.98 -1.72 -11.70
CA LYS A 132 7.56 -0.40 -12.01
C LYS A 132 8.46 0.13 -10.90
N ILE A 133 8.06 0.09 -9.62
CA ILE A 133 8.91 0.60 -8.53
C ILE A 133 10.20 -0.22 -8.37
N MET A 134 10.16 -1.51 -8.69
CA MET A 134 11.35 -2.36 -8.64
C MET A 134 12.33 -2.08 -9.78
N GLU A 135 11.87 -1.46 -10.87
CA GLU A 135 12.70 -0.99 -11.98
C GLU A 135 13.20 0.44 -11.74
N ASP A 136 12.31 1.35 -11.34
CA ASP A 136 12.54 2.77 -11.07
C ASP A 136 11.58 3.23 -9.97
N ASP A 137 12.06 3.39 -8.75
CA ASP A 137 11.25 3.73 -7.57
C ASP A 137 10.78 5.19 -7.56
N LEU A 138 11.20 5.99 -8.53
CA LEU A 138 10.78 7.37 -8.76
C LEU A 138 9.89 7.52 -10.02
N TYR A 139 9.42 6.43 -10.62
CA TYR A 139 8.75 6.48 -11.93
C TYR A 139 7.51 7.39 -11.96
N TYR A 140 6.83 7.56 -10.81
CA TYR A 140 5.61 8.36 -10.66
C TYR A 140 5.88 9.84 -10.35
N MET A 141 7.15 10.25 -10.19
CA MET A 141 7.58 11.63 -9.91
C MET A 141 7.90 12.44 -11.19
N LYS A 142 7.51 11.95 -12.37
CA LYS A 142 7.93 12.47 -13.68
C LYS A 142 6.89 13.37 -14.35
#